data_AF-A0AAV1LYT4-F1
#
_entry.id   AF-A0AAV1LYT4-F1
#
_cell.length_a   1.000
_cell.length_b   1.000
_cell.length_c   1.000
_cell.angle_alpha   90.00
_cell.angle_beta   90.00
_cell.angle_gamma   90.00
#
_symmetry.space_group_name_H-M   'P 1'
#
loop_
_entity.id
_entity.type
_entity.pdbx_description
1 polymer ?
#
loop_
_entity_poly.entity_id
_entity_poly.type
_entity_poly.pdbx_seq_one_letter_code
_entity_poly.pdbx_strand_id
1 'polypeptide(L)'
;MHLINYVICASAIILSCSQMTRTEGEVEVIQNIFSPCKKSSPDFDPCIKRAFNKLRPYFKRGIPALGVAPFDPHFAKEVKQRRSIGGLGYTLTLRNVFEGGWTQSTVTKYKTDWANKRIIYSQYFPEKWLKGEYEFKGDGFGLEMMRTGQWNLTLRDYSQTTRIKRNGSGLNVHVEIDHIGDMDIHVGNLLLGRHILEQMLDRIINFTWKPGFAVIRPLINDLVSTAFTDIWSNSFRNFPLDEFIKN
;
A
#
# COMPACT_ATOMS: atom_id res chain seq x y z
N MET A 1 6.14 -18.82 -46.28
CA MET A 1 6.44 -19.07 -44.85
C MET A 1 7.68 -18.32 -44.34
N HIS A 2 8.82 -18.29 -45.05
CA HIS A 2 10.05 -17.63 -44.55
C HIS A 2 9.96 -16.11 -44.32
N LEU A 3 9.22 -15.38 -45.16
CA LEU A 3 9.10 -13.91 -45.05
C LEU A 3 8.35 -13.49 -43.77
N ILE A 4 7.31 -14.24 -43.37
CA ILE A 4 6.51 -13.97 -42.17
C ILE A 4 7.36 -14.17 -40.90
N ASN A 5 8.17 -15.23 -40.86
CA ASN A 5 9.08 -15.47 -39.73
C ASN A 5 10.14 -14.37 -39.59
N TYR A 6 10.65 -13.83 -40.70
CA TYR A 6 11.62 -12.73 -40.69
C TYR A 6 11.03 -11.42 -40.14
N VAL A 7 9.79 -11.10 -40.54
CA VAL A 7 9.07 -9.90 -40.08
C VAL A 7 8.73 -9.99 -38.59
N ILE A 8 8.31 -11.18 -38.11
CA ILE A 8 8.07 -11.43 -36.68
C ILE A 8 9.37 -11.31 -35.87
N CYS A 9 10.48 -11.84 -36.38
CA CYS A 9 11.78 -11.73 -35.68
C CYS A 9 12.28 -10.28 -35.62
N ALA A 10 12.20 -9.54 -36.73
CA ALA A 10 12.61 -8.13 -36.79
C ALA A 10 11.76 -7.25 -35.86
N SER A 11 10.44 -7.46 -35.84
CA SER A 11 9.54 -6.72 -34.94
C SER A 11 9.79 -7.06 -33.46
N ALA A 12 10.08 -8.33 -33.13
CA ALA A 12 10.46 -8.73 -31.78
C ALA A 12 11.78 -8.08 -31.31
N ILE A 13 12.79 -7.99 -32.18
CA ILE A 13 14.08 -7.34 -31.88
C ILE A 13 13.91 -5.82 -31.67
N ILE A 14 13.10 -5.16 -32.50
CA ILE A 14 12.80 -3.73 -32.36
C ILE A 14 12.04 -3.47 -31.05
N LEU A 15 11.05 -4.31 -30.72
CA LEU A 15 10.32 -4.24 -29.45
C LEU A 15 11.26 -4.43 -28.24
N SER A 16 12.12 -5.44 -28.24
CA SER A 16 13.08 -5.66 -27.14
C SER A 16 14.09 -4.51 -27.01
N CYS A 17 14.60 -3.99 -28.12
CA CYS A 17 15.56 -2.88 -28.10
C CYS A 17 14.92 -1.57 -27.62
N SER A 18 13.67 -1.31 -28.00
CA SER A 18 12.88 -0.15 -27.52
C SER A 18 12.50 -0.25 -26.04
N GLN A 19 12.29 -1.47 -25.53
CA GLN A 19 12.08 -1.70 -24.10
C GLN A 19 13.36 -1.50 -23.30
N MET A 20 14.52 -1.98 -23.79
CA MET A 20 15.82 -1.79 -23.12
C MET A 20 16.20 -0.32 -22.98
N THR A 21 16.11 0.46 -24.06
CA THR A 21 16.43 1.90 -24.06
C THR A 21 15.49 2.73 -23.17
N ARG A 22 14.20 2.37 -23.11
CA ARG A 22 13.27 2.98 -22.13
C ARG A 22 13.65 2.69 -20.69
N THR A 23 14.09 1.46 -20.42
CA THR A 23 14.39 0.96 -19.07
C THR A 23 15.65 1.62 -18.49
N GLU A 24 16.69 1.81 -19.31
CA GLU A 24 17.94 2.50 -18.91
C GLU A 24 17.70 3.98 -18.56
N GLY A 25 16.93 4.70 -19.38
CA GLY A 25 16.60 6.10 -19.11
C GLY A 25 15.78 6.31 -17.83
N GLU A 26 14.89 5.38 -17.49
CA GLU A 26 14.07 5.48 -16.26
C GLU A 26 14.91 5.34 -14.98
N VAL A 27 15.88 4.41 -14.96
CA VAL A 27 16.80 4.25 -13.83
C VAL A 27 17.64 5.51 -13.64
N GLU A 28 18.17 6.07 -14.72
CA GLU A 28 18.97 7.29 -14.68
C GLU A 28 18.14 8.49 -14.14
N VAL A 29 16.89 8.63 -14.59
CA VAL A 29 16.01 9.70 -14.08
C VAL A 29 15.75 9.54 -12.57
N ILE A 30 15.53 8.31 -12.09
CA ILE A 30 15.33 8.07 -10.65
C ILE A 30 16.61 8.36 -9.87
N GLN A 31 17.77 7.95 -10.37
CA GLN A 31 19.06 8.29 -9.77
C GLN A 31 19.24 9.81 -9.68
N ASN A 32 18.89 10.54 -10.73
CA ASN A 32 18.93 12.01 -10.77
C ASN A 32 17.94 12.68 -9.81
N ILE A 33 16.81 12.04 -9.51
CA ILE A 33 15.86 12.51 -8.49
C ILE A 33 16.49 12.49 -7.09
N PHE A 34 17.26 11.45 -6.76
CA PHE A 34 17.88 11.27 -5.44
C PHE A 34 19.30 11.83 -5.32
N SER A 35 20.03 12.02 -6.43
CA SER A 35 21.43 12.46 -6.44
C SER A 35 21.75 13.72 -5.61
N PRO A 36 20.84 14.71 -5.46
CA PRO A 36 21.08 15.88 -4.63
C PRO A 36 20.98 15.62 -3.12
N CYS A 37 20.35 14.51 -2.69
CA CYS A 37 20.06 14.24 -1.30
C CYS A 37 21.25 13.56 -0.60
N LYS A 38 22.20 14.38 -0.12
CA LYS A 38 23.40 13.91 0.60
C LYS A 38 23.12 13.65 2.07
N LYS A 39 23.51 12.49 2.59
CA LYS A 39 23.27 12.11 4.01
C LYS A 39 23.91 13.09 4.99
N SER A 40 25.05 13.65 4.62
CA SER A 40 25.79 14.65 5.40
C SER A 40 25.13 16.04 5.44
N SER A 41 24.16 16.32 4.56
CA SER A 41 23.52 17.63 4.45
C SER A 41 22.42 17.83 5.51
N PRO A 42 22.30 19.02 6.13
CA PRO A 42 21.15 19.35 6.96
C PRO A 42 19.83 19.39 6.18
N ASP A 43 19.88 19.53 4.85
CA ASP A 43 18.71 19.47 3.95
C ASP A 43 18.37 18.04 3.49
N PHE A 44 18.97 17.01 4.09
CA PHE A 44 18.74 15.63 3.69
C PHE A 44 17.25 15.24 3.73
N ASP A 45 16.59 15.43 4.88
CA ASP A 45 15.20 15.02 5.06
C ASP A 45 14.24 15.80 4.13
N PRO A 46 14.30 17.14 4.02
CA PRO A 46 13.51 17.88 3.04
C PRO A 46 13.81 17.49 1.59
N CYS A 47 15.07 17.19 1.25
CA CYS A 47 15.44 16.72 -0.08
C CYS A 47 14.76 15.39 -0.42
N ILE A 48 14.83 14.41 0.49
CA ILE A 48 14.20 13.10 0.30
C ILE A 48 12.67 13.26 0.18
N LYS A 49 12.05 14.17 0.94
CA LYS A 49 10.63 14.50 0.77
C LYS A 49 10.32 14.97 -0.66
N ARG A 50 11.14 15.86 -1.22
CA ARG A 50 10.97 16.33 -2.60
C ARG A 50 11.18 15.20 -3.60
N ALA A 51 12.17 14.34 -3.36
CA ALA A 51 12.45 13.18 -4.19
C ALA A 51 11.25 12.21 -4.25
N PHE A 52 10.69 11.83 -3.09
CA PHE A 52 9.50 10.95 -3.06
C PHE A 52 8.30 11.54 -3.81
N ASN A 53 8.06 12.85 -3.70
CA ASN A 53 6.98 13.49 -4.44
C ASN A 53 7.24 13.53 -5.96
N LYS A 54 8.50 13.58 -6.41
CA LYS A 54 8.85 13.45 -7.83
C LYS A 54 8.64 12.04 -8.38
N LEU A 55 8.59 11.01 -7.52
CA LEU A 55 8.37 9.63 -7.94
C LEU A 55 6.91 9.30 -8.26
N ARG A 56 5.95 10.16 -7.91
CA ARG A 56 4.51 9.93 -8.11
C ARG A 56 4.12 9.44 -9.53
N PRO A 57 4.68 9.97 -10.63
CA PRO A 57 4.36 9.51 -11.98
C PRO A 57 4.73 8.04 -12.26
N TYR A 58 5.64 7.47 -11.48
CA TYR A 58 6.10 6.09 -11.63
C TYR A 58 5.19 5.10 -10.90
N PHE A 59 4.32 5.53 -9.98
CA PHE A 59 3.47 4.61 -9.22
C PHE A 59 2.50 3.81 -10.10
N LYS A 60 1.98 4.39 -11.19
CA LYS A 60 1.10 3.65 -12.13
C LYS A 60 1.83 2.62 -12.99
N ARG A 61 3.08 2.88 -13.34
CA ARG A 61 3.85 2.08 -14.32
C ARG A 61 4.82 1.11 -13.64
N GLY A 62 5.16 1.36 -12.37
CA GLY A 62 6.27 0.70 -11.70
C GLY A 62 7.60 1.20 -12.21
N ILE A 63 8.67 0.52 -11.77
CA ILE A 63 10.03 0.67 -12.27
C ILE A 63 10.57 -0.75 -12.48
N PRO A 64 10.20 -1.43 -13.59
CA PRO A 64 10.55 -2.83 -13.82
C PRO A 64 12.06 -3.09 -13.78
N ALA A 65 12.86 -2.12 -14.21
CA ALA A 65 14.32 -2.13 -14.15
C ALA A 65 14.88 -2.42 -12.74
N LEU A 66 14.18 -1.93 -11.72
CA LEU A 66 14.55 -2.07 -10.31
C LEU A 66 13.70 -3.15 -9.62
N GLY A 67 12.95 -3.95 -10.37
CA GLY A 67 12.04 -4.96 -9.85
C GLY A 67 10.82 -4.37 -9.12
N VAL A 68 10.53 -3.07 -9.31
CA VAL A 68 9.40 -2.41 -8.64
C VAL A 68 8.17 -2.53 -9.55
N ALA A 69 7.18 -3.30 -9.10
CA ALA A 69 5.90 -3.41 -9.79
C ALA A 69 5.08 -2.10 -9.71
N PRO A 70 4.09 -1.91 -10.59
CA PRO A 70 3.07 -0.89 -10.39
C PRO A 70 2.47 -0.93 -8.99
N PHE A 71 2.24 0.25 -8.43
CA PHE A 71 1.73 0.45 -7.07
C PHE A 71 0.48 1.35 -7.04
N ASP A 72 -0.05 1.75 -8.19
CA ASP A 72 -1.33 2.45 -8.32
C ASP A 72 -2.13 1.96 -9.56
N PRO A 73 -3.03 0.97 -9.41
CA PRO A 73 -3.38 0.32 -8.14
C PRO A 73 -2.32 -0.69 -7.69
N HIS A 74 -2.10 -0.76 -6.39
CA HIS A 74 -1.41 -1.87 -5.76
C HIS A 74 -2.34 -3.10 -5.70
N PHE A 75 -1.77 -4.29 -5.86
CA PHE A 75 -2.48 -5.57 -5.76
C PHE A 75 -1.83 -6.47 -4.72
N ALA A 76 -2.63 -6.94 -3.76
CA ALA A 76 -2.27 -7.97 -2.79
C ALA A 76 -3.18 -9.18 -2.95
N LYS A 77 -2.57 -10.35 -3.20
CA LYS A 77 -3.31 -11.60 -3.41
C LYS A 77 -4.08 -12.02 -2.15
N GLU A 78 -3.43 -11.96 -1.00
CA GLU A 78 -4.00 -12.33 0.29
C GLU A 78 -3.39 -11.46 1.40
N VAL A 79 -4.23 -10.98 2.31
CA VAL A 79 -3.84 -10.36 3.58
C VAL A 79 -4.59 -11.08 4.68
N LYS A 80 -3.88 -11.62 5.67
CA LYS A 80 -4.49 -12.42 6.73
C LYS A 80 -4.15 -11.85 8.10
N GLN A 81 -5.18 -11.64 8.92
CA GLN A 81 -5.07 -11.21 10.31
C GLN A 81 -5.74 -12.24 11.21
N ARG A 82 -5.06 -12.62 12.30
CA ARG A 82 -5.60 -13.48 13.34
C ARG A 82 -5.41 -12.81 14.69
N ARG A 83 -6.48 -12.75 15.49
CA ARG A 83 -6.45 -12.20 16.85
C ARG A 83 -7.23 -13.12 17.79
N SER A 84 -6.82 -13.15 19.05
CA SER A 84 -7.51 -13.84 20.13
C SER A 84 -7.42 -12.99 21.39
N ILE A 85 -8.55 -12.69 22.00
CA ILE A 85 -8.67 -11.87 23.22
C ILE A 85 -9.66 -12.58 24.15
N GLY A 86 -9.21 -12.97 25.35
CA GLY A 86 -10.11 -13.44 26.41
C GLY A 86 -11.00 -14.63 26.06
N GLY A 87 -10.55 -15.55 25.20
CA GLY A 87 -11.33 -16.72 24.75
C GLY A 87 -12.22 -16.46 23.52
N LEU A 88 -12.23 -15.23 22.99
CA LEU A 88 -12.83 -14.87 21.70
C LEU A 88 -11.72 -14.67 20.66
N GLY A 89 -11.76 -15.45 19.59
CA GLY A 89 -10.86 -15.38 18.46
C GLY A 89 -11.54 -14.92 17.18
N TYR A 90 -10.79 -14.27 16.30
CA TYR A 90 -11.19 -14.13 14.91
C TYR A 90 -10.03 -14.29 13.94
N THR A 91 -10.36 -14.73 12.73
CA THR A 91 -9.48 -14.72 11.55
C THR A 91 -10.18 -13.94 10.45
N LEU A 92 -9.55 -12.86 9.99
CA LEU A 92 -9.96 -12.11 8.82
C LEU A 92 -8.97 -12.41 7.69
N THR A 93 -9.48 -12.87 6.56
CA THR A 93 -8.70 -13.08 5.33
C THR A 93 -9.26 -12.19 4.25
N LEU A 94 -8.46 -11.25 3.76
CA LEU A 94 -8.79 -10.43 2.60
C LEU A 94 -8.12 -11.04 1.37
N ARG A 95 -8.86 -11.15 0.27
CA ARG A 95 -8.37 -11.70 -0.99
C ARG A 95 -8.55 -10.71 -2.12
N ASN A 96 -7.66 -10.78 -3.10
CA ASN A 96 -7.71 -9.96 -4.31
C ASN A 96 -7.87 -8.47 -3.98
N VAL A 97 -7.05 -7.97 -3.05
CA VAL A 97 -7.13 -6.59 -2.58
C VAL A 97 -6.48 -5.68 -3.59
N PHE A 98 -7.24 -4.71 -4.08
CA PHE A 98 -6.75 -3.61 -4.89
C PHE A 98 -6.80 -2.31 -4.07
N GLU A 99 -5.73 -1.54 -4.12
CA GLU A 99 -5.61 -0.24 -3.44
C GLU A 99 -5.13 0.81 -4.45
N GLY A 100 -5.81 1.95 -4.52
CA GLY A 100 -5.42 3.05 -5.41
C GLY A 100 -5.47 4.42 -4.74
N GLY A 101 -4.92 5.42 -5.44
CA GLY A 101 -4.82 6.81 -4.97
C GLY A 101 -3.39 7.30 -4.72
N TRP A 102 -2.39 6.42 -4.87
CA TRP A 102 -0.98 6.73 -4.64
C TRP A 102 -0.44 7.84 -5.56
N THR A 103 -0.84 7.87 -6.83
CA THR A 103 -0.41 8.91 -7.79
C THR A 103 -0.88 10.30 -7.37
N GLN A 104 -2.04 10.39 -6.70
CA GLN A 104 -2.59 11.65 -6.22
C GLN A 104 -2.07 12.03 -4.82
N SER A 105 -1.44 11.10 -4.13
CA SER A 105 -0.90 11.31 -2.80
C SER A 105 0.27 12.30 -2.76
N THR A 106 0.53 12.89 -1.61
CA THR A 106 1.66 13.80 -1.39
C THR A 106 2.34 13.47 -0.07
N VAL A 107 3.66 13.28 -0.10
CA VAL A 107 4.46 13.14 1.13
C VAL A 107 4.63 14.52 1.74
N THR A 108 4.03 14.73 2.91
CA THR A 108 3.98 16.04 3.59
C THR A 108 5.12 16.22 4.58
N LYS A 109 5.57 15.14 5.21
CA LYS A 109 6.69 15.10 6.16
C LYS A 109 7.58 13.89 5.89
N TYR A 110 8.87 14.03 6.11
CA TYR A 110 9.84 12.95 6.04
C TYR A 110 10.91 13.18 7.11
N LYS A 111 11.31 12.11 7.80
CA LYS A 111 12.34 12.12 8.83
C LYS A 111 13.11 10.82 8.81
N THR A 112 14.44 10.93 8.79
CA THR A 112 15.34 9.80 8.99
C THR A 112 15.86 9.80 10.41
N ASP A 113 15.78 8.65 11.08
CA ASP A 113 16.38 8.40 12.38
C ASP A 113 17.45 7.34 12.23
N TRP A 114 18.68 7.81 12.05
CA TRP A 114 19.87 7.00 11.84
C TRP A 114 20.18 6.12 13.06
N ALA A 115 20.00 6.64 14.27
CA ALA A 115 20.30 5.93 15.51
C ALA A 115 19.42 4.68 15.66
N ASN A 116 18.14 4.80 15.33
CA ASN A 116 17.18 3.70 15.42
C ASN A 116 16.99 2.93 14.11
N LYS A 117 17.76 3.26 13.06
CA LYS A 117 17.65 2.68 11.71
C LYS A 117 16.21 2.66 11.20
N ARG A 118 15.50 3.79 11.37
CA ARG A 118 14.09 3.92 11.00
C ARG A 118 13.85 5.16 10.15
N ILE A 119 12.85 5.04 9.27
CA ILE A 119 12.33 6.12 8.44
C ILE A 119 10.90 6.39 8.87
N ILE A 120 10.55 7.67 8.96
CA ILE A 120 9.20 8.11 9.31
C ILE A 120 8.76 9.10 8.24
N TYR A 121 7.61 8.85 7.61
CA TYR A 121 7.03 9.79 6.67
C TYR A 121 5.52 9.90 6.85
N SER A 122 5.01 11.11 6.64
CA SER A 122 3.58 11.38 6.61
C SER A 122 3.14 11.61 5.18
N GLN A 123 1.99 11.05 4.82
CA GLN A 123 1.47 11.08 3.47
C GLN A 123 -0.01 11.47 3.50
N TYR A 124 -0.36 12.38 2.61
CA TYR A 124 -1.72 12.86 2.39
C TYR A 124 -2.29 12.26 1.11
N PHE A 125 -3.57 11.91 1.13
CA PHE A 125 -4.33 11.41 0.00
C PHE A 125 -5.64 12.22 -0.13
N PRO A 126 -5.86 12.91 -1.26
CA PRO A 126 -7.15 13.54 -1.53
C PRO A 126 -8.27 12.49 -1.55
N GLU A 127 -8.00 11.37 -2.21
CA GLU A 127 -8.84 10.18 -2.25
C GLU A 127 -7.95 8.93 -2.26
N LYS A 128 -8.33 7.94 -1.47
CA LYS A 128 -7.72 6.61 -1.43
C LYS A 128 -8.84 5.58 -1.44
N TRP A 129 -8.78 4.61 -2.35
CA TRP A 129 -9.80 3.58 -2.46
C TRP A 129 -9.21 2.19 -2.33
N LEU A 130 -9.97 1.28 -1.77
CA LEU A 130 -9.65 -0.12 -1.62
C LEU A 130 -10.86 -0.97 -1.98
N LYS A 131 -10.63 -2.15 -2.54
CA LYS A 131 -11.66 -3.15 -2.77
C LYS A 131 -11.09 -4.55 -2.74
N GLY A 132 -11.94 -5.52 -2.43
CA GLY A 132 -11.57 -6.93 -2.51
C GLY A 132 -12.66 -7.84 -1.98
N GLU A 133 -12.25 -9.06 -1.65
CA GLU A 133 -13.08 -10.06 -1.00
C GLU A 133 -12.65 -10.21 0.46
N TYR A 134 -13.58 -10.58 1.33
CA TYR A 134 -13.29 -10.91 2.72
C TYR A 134 -13.85 -12.27 3.10
N GLU A 135 -13.15 -12.95 3.99
CA GLU A 135 -13.57 -14.15 4.71
C GLU A 135 -13.29 -13.92 6.18
N PHE A 136 -14.35 -13.83 6.97
CA PHE A 136 -14.29 -13.66 8.42
C PHE A 136 -14.71 -14.96 9.11
N LYS A 137 -13.86 -15.46 10.00
CA LYS A 137 -14.16 -16.56 10.92
C LYS A 137 -14.03 -16.07 12.35
N GLY A 138 -15.14 -16.05 13.08
CA GLY A 138 -15.15 -15.85 14.53
C GLY A 138 -15.23 -17.20 15.24
N ASP A 139 -14.49 -17.34 16.33
CA ASP A 139 -14.48 -18.50 17.22
C ASP A 139 -14.65 -17.96 18.65
N GLY A 140 -15.67 -18.43 19.37
CA GLY A 140 -15.89 -18.01 20.74
C GLY A 140 -17.05 -18.72 21.40
N PHE A 141 -16.86 -19.18 22.65
CA PHE A 141 -17.89 -19.84 23.45
C PHE A 141 -18.57 -21.04 22.76
N GLY A 142 -17.83 -21.78 21.93
CA GLY A 142 -18.34 -22.95 21.18
C GLY A 142 -19.21 -22.61 19.97
N LEU A 143 -19.31 -21.33 19.59
CA LEU A 143 -20.02 -20.87 18.41
C LEU A 143 -19.01 -20.43 17.34
N GLU A 144 -19.09 -21.05 16.16
CA GLU A 144 -18.36 -20.61 14.98
C GLU A 144 -19.24 -19.71 14.12
N MET A 145 -18.73 -18.54 13.77
CA MET A 145 -19.38 -17.65 12.81
C MET A 145 -18.51 -17.49 11.57
N MET A 146 -19.04 -17.87 10.41
CA MET A 146 -18.40 -17.62 9.12
C MET A 146 -19.19 -16.60 8.31
N ARG A 147 -18.47 -15.63 7.73
CA ARG A 147 -19.01 -14.65 6.79
C ARG A 147 -18.04 -14.47 5.63
N THR A 148 -18.57 -14.33 4.43
CA THR A 148 -17.80 -14.07 3.22
C THR A 148 -18.54 -13.07 2.36
N GLY A 149 -17.81 -12.21 1.66
CA GLY A 149 -18.42 -11.20 0.81
C GLY A 149 -17.40 -10.32 0.10
N GLN A 150 -17.91 -9.33 -0.62
CA GLN A 150 -17.11 -8.29 -1.24
C GLN A 150 -17.16 -7.04 -0.40
N TRP A 151 -16.09 -6.26 -0.45
CA TRP A 151 -16.01 -4.99 0.25
C TRP A 151 -15.36 -3.93 -0.64
N ASN A 152 -15.76 -2.68 -0.41
CA ASN A 152 -15.07 -1.52 -0.90
C ASN A 152 -14.98 -0.46 0.20
N LEU A 153 -13.95 0.37 0.11
CA LEU A 153 -13.67 1.45 1.04
C LEU A 153 -13.12 2.62 0.24
N THR A 154 -13.68 3.81 0.43
CA THR A 154 -13.14 5.06 -0.08
C THR A 154 -12.89 6.00 1.09
N LEU A 155 -11.67 6.51 1.19
CA LEU A 155 -11.24 7.49 2.17
C LEU A 155 -10.95 8.80 1.44
N ARG A 156 -11.44 9.91 2.00
CA ARG A 156 -11.23 11.26 1.47
C ARG A 156 -10.59 12.14 2.51
N ASP A 157 -9.74 13.05 2.05
CA ASP A 157 -8.96 13.91 2.93
C ASP A 157 -8.23 13.07 4.00
N TYR A 158 -7.50 12.06 3.52
CA TYR A 158 -6.89 11.04 4.36
C TYR A 158 -5.41 11.36 4.58
N SER A 159 -4.94 11.22 5.81
CA SER A 159 -3.50 11.25 6.10
C SER A 159 -3.08 10.13 7.02
N GLN A 160 -1.87 9.64 6.79
CA GLN A 160 -1.24 8.58 7.56
C GLN A 160 0.24 8.86 7.76
N THR A 161 0.78 8.38 8.87
CA THR A 161 2.20 8.36 9.17
C THR A 161 2.70 6.92 9.17
N THR A 162 3.67 6.64 8.32
CA THR A 162 4.29 5.32 8.20
C THR A 162 5.68 5.35 8.83
N ARG A 163 5.94 4.39 9.72
CA ARG A 163 7.25 4.15 10.35
C ARG A 163 7.79 2.83 9.82
N ILE A 164 8.93 2.89 9.13
CA ILE A 164 9.62 1.72 8.58
C ILE A 164 10.89 1.51 9.37
N LYS A 165 11.08 0.32 9.92
CA LYS A 165 12.30 -0.10 10.62
C LYS A 165 12.84 -1.38 10.00
N ARG A 166 14.15 -1.43 9.75
CA ARG A 166 14.78 -2.68 9.29
C ARG A 166 14.86 -3.67 10.44
N ASN A 167 14.41 -4.91 10.23
CA ASN A 167 14.48 -5.99 11.20
C ASN A 167 15.15 -7.22 10.55
N GLY A 168 16.46 -7.36 10.75
CA GLY A 168 17.26 -8.39 10.06
C GLY A 168 17.22 -8.21 8.54
N SER A 169 16.82 -9.26 7.82
CA SER A 169 16.61 -9.25 6.36
C SER A 169 15.26 -8.66 5.93
N GLY A 170 14.34 -8.40 6.86
CA GLY A 170 13.01 -7.89 6.60
C GLY A 170 12.82 -6.41 6.96
N LEU A 171 11.63 -5.89 6.63
CA LEU A 171 11.16 -4.58 7.04
C LEU A 171 9.99 -4.75 7.99
N ASN A 172 9.98 -4.03 9.10
CA ASN A 172 8.82 -3.89 9.97
C ASN A 172 8.18 -2.53 9.65
N VAL A 173 6.93 -2.55 9.21
CA VAL A 173 6.20 -1.35 8.80
C VAL A 173 5.01 -1.15 9.72
N HIS A 174 5.00 0.00 10.39
CA HIS A 174 3.89 0.40 11.23
C HIS A 174 3.22 1.63 10.62
N VAL A 175 1.92 1.52 10.37
CA VAL A 175 1.10 2.59 9.81
C VAL A 175 0.15 3.11 10.88
N GLU A 176 0.19 4.42 11.08
CA GLU A 176 -0.71 5.14 11.96
C GLU A 176 -1.57 6.06 11.11
N ILE A 177 -2.88 5.88 11.15
CA ILE A 177 -3.81 6.84 10.54
C ILE A 177 -3.72 8.13 11.35
N ASP A 178 -3.56 9.29 10.71
CA ASP A 178 -3.52 10.59 11.37
C ASP A 178 -4.90 11.27 11.35
N HIS A 179 -5.50 11.35 10.16
CA HIS A 179 -6.79 12.01 9.92
C HIS A 179 -7.56 11.32 8.78
N ILE A 180 -8.88 11.30 8.91
CA ILE A 180 -9.83 10.91 7.86
C ILE A 180 -10.89 12.02 7.84
N GLY A 181 -11.05 12.71 6.70
CA GLY A 181 -12.11 13.70 6.56
C GLY A 181 -13.46 13.06 6.31
N ASP A 182 -13.52 12.16 5.33
CA ASP A 182 -14.71 11.40 4.96
C ASP A 182 -14.37 9.94 4.60
N MET A 183 -15.32 9.05 4.87
CA MET A 183 -15.18 7.61 4.66
C MET A 183 -16.50 7.02 4.17
N ASP A 184 -16.40 6.25 3.10
CA ASP A 184 -17.48 5.46 2.54
C ASP A 184 -17.06 4.00 2.48
N ILE A 185 -17.80 3.12 3.14
CA ILE A 185 -17.50 1.69 3.21
C ILE A 185 -18.75 0.89 2.91
N HIS A 186 -18.58 -0.14 2.06
CA HIS A 186 -19.62 -1.12 1.78
C HIS A 186 -19.06 -2.51 2.05
N VAL A 187 -19.82 -3.32 2.80
CA VAL A 187 -19.48 -4.71 3.11
C VAL A 187 -20.68 -5.59 2.81
N GLY A 188 -20.62 -6.32 1.71
CA GLY A 188 -21.70 -7.22 1.29
C GLY A 188 -21.79 -8.49 2.14
N ASN A 189 -22.99 -9.01 2.33
CA ASN A 189 -23.26 -10.30 3.00
C ASN A 189 -22.81 -10.38 4.47
N LEU A 190 -22.69 -9.24 5.16
CA LEU A 190 -22.35 -9.20 6.58
C LEU A 190 -23.47 -9.79 7.46
N LEU A 191 -24.73 -9.59 7.06
CA LEU A 191 -25.93 -10.06 7.76
C LEU A 191 -26.69 -11.15 7.00
N LEU A 192 -25.96 -12.04 6.31
CA LEU A 192 -26.54 -13.17 5.58
C LEU A 192 -27.53 -12.73 4.48
N GLY A 193 -27.27 -11.60 3.80
CA GLY A 193 -28.07 -11.12 2.67
C GLY A 193 -29.40 -10.45 3.05
N ARG A 194 -29.60 -10.07 4.32
CA ARG A 194 -30.78 -9.30 4.74
C ARG A 194 -30.64 -7.84 4.31
N HIS A 195 -31.01 -7.54 3.06
CA HIS A 195 -30.83 -6.25 2.40
C HIS A 195 -31.22 -5.00 3.23
N ILE A 196 -32.31 -5.04 4.00
CA ILE A 196 -32.75 -3.91 4.83
C ILE A 196 -31.74 -3.61 5.94
N LEU A 197 -31.19 -4.65 6.57
CA LEU A 197 -30.24 -4.50 7.67
C LEU A 197 -28.82 -4.17 7.18
N GLU A 198 -28.46 -4.62 5.97
CA GLU A 198 -27.19 -4.27 5.32
C GLU A 198 -27.16 -2.77 4.96
N GLN A 199 -28.22 -2.23 4.36
CA GLN A 199 -28.33 -0.78 4.12
C GLN A 199 -28.33 0.04 5.41
N MET A 200 -28.89 -0.50 6.50
CA MET A 200 -28.83 0.15 7.81
C MET A 200 -27.42 0.11 8.40
N LEU A 201 -26.68 -0.99 8.24
CA LEU A 201 -25.27 -1.07 8.65
C LEU A 201 -24.40 -0.12 7.85
N ASP A 202 -24.56 -0.06 6.52
CA ASP A 202 -23.79 0.88 5.68
C ASP A 202 -24.09 2.33 6.10
N ARG A 203 -25.36 2.67 6.36
CA ARG A 203 -25.73 4.00 6.87
C ARG A 203 -25.23 4.26 8.29
N ILE A 204 -25.30 3.29 9.19
CA ILE A 204 -24.80 3.43 10.56
C ILE A 204 -23.29 3.58 10.53
N ILE A 205 -22.57 2.78 9.76
CA ILE A 205 -21.12 2.90 9.63
C ILE A 205 -20.80 4.28 9.03
N ASN A 206 -21.41 4.70 7.92
CA ASN A 206 -21.15 6.00 7.31
C ASN A 206 -21.62 7.21 8.16
N PHE A 207 -22.59 7.05 9.07
CA PHE A 207 -23.06 8.13 9.95
C PHE A 207 -22.39 8.15 11.33
N THR A 208 -21.96 6.99 11.84
CA THR A 208 -21.39 6.80 13.19
C THR A 208 -19.92 6.40 13.18
N TRP A 209 -19.26 6.38 12.01
CA TRP A 209 -17.85 5.99 11.93
C TRP A 209 -16.96 6.91 12.76
N LYS A 210 -17.24 8.20 12.93
CA LYS A 210 -16.34 9.07 13.70
C LYS A 210 -16.16 8.60 15.16
N PRO A 211 -17.24 8.36 15.94
CA PRO A 211 -17.15 7.71 17.24
C PRO A 211 -16.66 6.25 17.19
N GLY A 212 -17.18 5.44 16.27
CA GLY A 212 -16.84 4.02 16.16
C GLY A 212 -15.38 3.77 15.78
N PHE A 213 -14.83 4.64 14.92
CA PHE A 213 -13.46 4.60 14.45
C PHE A 213 -12.48 4.69 15.60
N ALA A 214 -12.71 5.52 16.62
CA ALA A 214 -11.82 5.59 17.78
C ALA A 214 -11.65 4.21 18.48
N VAL A 215 -12.70 3.39 18.50
CA VAL A 215 -12.69 2.04 19.11
C VAL A 215 -12.01 1.02 18.20
N ILE A 216 -12.29 1.05 16.89
CA ILE A 216 -11.76 0.06 15.92
C ILE A 216 -10.42 0.45 15.29
N ARG A 217 -9.97 1.70 15.43
CA ARG A 217 -8.71 2.23 14.87
C ARG A 217 -7.50 1.37 15.21
N PRO A 218 -7.33 0.84 16.44
CA PRO A 218 -6.21 -0.06 16.72
C PRO A 218 -6.23 -1.33 15.86
N LEU A 219 -7.41 -1.91 15.61
CA LEU A 219 -7.58 -3.10 14.78
C LEU A 219 -7.31 -2.79 13.30
N ILE A 220 -7.79 -1.64 12.82
CA ILE A 220 -7.53 -1.15 11.46
C ILE A 220 -6.05 -0.89 11.27
N ASN A 221 -5.41 -0.15 12.19
CA ASN A 221 -3.97 0.15 12.13
C ASN A 221 -3.13 -1.13 12.09
N ASP A 222 -3.52 -2.16 12.84
CA ASP A 222 -2.85 -3.46 12.85
C ASP A 222 -3.02 -4.23 11.53
N LEU A 223 -4.24 -4.24 10.99
CA LEU A 223 -4.52 -4.86 9.69
C LEU A 223 -3.74 -4.17 8.57
N VAL A 224 -3.77 -2.83 8.54
CA VAL A 224 -3.03 -2.02 7.57
C VAL A 224 -1.53 -2.21 7.74
N SER A 225 -1.01 -2.25 8.97
CA SER A 225 0.41 -2.51 9.23
C SER A 225 0.85 -3.90 8.77
N THR A 226 0.01 -4.92 8.94
CA THR A 226 0.26 -6.28 8.44
C THR A 226 0.32 -6.29 6.91
N ALA A 227 -0.71 -5.72 6.26
CA ALA A 227 -0.75 -5.61 4.80
C ALA A 227 0.48 -4.86 4.26
N PHE A 228 0.80 -3.71 4.84
CA PHE A 228 1.94 -2.90 4.42
C PHE A 228 3.27 -3.60 4.68
N THR A 229 3.43 -4.32 5.79
CA THR A 229 4.65 -5.08 6.06
C THR A 229 4.90 -6.11 4.97
N ASP A 230 3.88 -6.84 4.54
CA ASP A 230 3.98 -7.81 3.44
C ASP A 230 4.29 -7.11 2.10
N ILE A 231 3.63 -5.99 1.82
CA ILE A 231 3.87 -5.18 0.63
C ILE A 231 5.32 -4.71 0.56
N TRP A 232 5.81 -4.06 1.62
CA TRP A 232 7.15 -3.50 1.65
C TRP A 232 8.21 -4.60 1.64
N SER A 233 7.95 -5.72 2.31
CA SER A 233 8.84 -6.88 2.33
C SER A 233 8.88 -7.65 1.01
N ASN A 234 7.88 -7.52 0.12
CA ASN A 234 7.90 -8.13 -1.20
C ASN A 234 8.40 -7.16 -2.28
N SER A 235 7.85 -5.95 -2.33
CA SER A 235 8.11 -4.97 -3.38
C SER A 235 9.44 -4.23 -3.23
N PHE A 236 9.94 -4.07 -1.99
CA PHE A 236 11.11 -3.24 -1.71
C PHE A 236 12.25 -3.99 -0.99
N ARG A 237 12.14 -5.32 -0.84
CA ARG A 237 13.17 -6.15 -0.18
C ARG A 237 14.57 -5.95 -0.76
N ASN A 238 14.62 -5.90 -2.08
CA ASN A 238 15.84 -5.84 -2.87
C ASN A 238 16.10 -4.42 -3.41
N PHE A 239 15.29 -3.42 -3.01
CA PHE A 239 15.49 -2.06 -3.50
C PHE A 239 16.84 -1.52 -2.99
N PRO A 240 17.78 -1.13 -3.87
CA PRO A 240 19.14 -0.82 -3.48
C PRO A 240 19.21 0.61 -2.91
N LEU A 241 18.71 0.80 -1.68
CA LEU A 241 18.69 2.10 -1.01
C LEU A 241 20.06 2.78 -0.98
N ASP A 242 21.14 1.99 -0.86
CA ASP A 242 22.51 2.48 -0.80
C ASP A 242 23.03 3.04 -2.15
N GLU A 243 22.44 2.62 -3.28
CA GLU A 243 22.79 3.16 -4.61
C GLU A 243 22.17 4.54 -4.85
N PHE A 244 20.96 4.76 -4.33
CA PHE A 244 20.23 6.03 -4.50
C PHE A 244 20.62 7.08 -3.46
N ILE A 245 20.96 6.65 -2.24
CA ILE A 245 21.29 7.54 -1.13
C ILE A 245 22.80 7.50 -0.86
N LYS A 246 23.54 8.33 -1.61
CA LYS A 246 25.00 8.49 -1.45
C LYS A 246 25.33 9.23 -0.13
N ASN A 247 26.46 8.88 0.48
CA ASN A 247 26.99 9.55 1.68
C ASN A 247 27.23 11.05 1.44
#